data_AF-A0A3D2F1C1-F1
#
_entry.id   AF-A0A3D2F1C1-F1
#
_cell.length_a   1.000
_cell.length_b   1.000
_cell.length_c   1.000
_cell.angle_alpha   90.00
_cell.angle_beta   90.00
_cell.angle_gamma   90.00
#
_symmetry.space_group_name_H-M   'P 1'
#
loop_
_entity.id
_entity.type
_entity.pdbx_description
1 polymer ?
#
loop_
_entity_poly.entity_id
_entity_poly.type
_entity_poly.pdbx_seq_one_letter_code
_entity_poly.pdbx_strand_id
1 'polypeptide(L)'
;MEKVSQSEFLERLDGGQENFKNFVFEDLVLKDITIRNNIDFSGSKFITVKLERMKFEKPVNFTNCEFEYGFDIDSAEFFDKVIFRKTVFPDSCFLDITEVRFHDDVFFNQAILAGGVSFFETSFEGSLSFKDALISPLFHIRNSSVRHLSFDLTAYEDGDDSDLEISFEGTKFEGFLEMSFKNNPRKIVCSIENARIIHCAAPTIPLVVNYGAEDEKRSIYDSMFFTF
;
A
#
# COMPACT_ATOMS: atom_id res chain seq x y z
N MET A 1 -17.07 6.77 -19.31
CA MET A 1 -16.51 7.67 -18.29
C MET A 1 -16.24 9.01 -18.95
N GLU A 2 -16.56 10.10 -18.28
CA GLU A 2 -16.28 11.47 -18.75
C GLU A 2 -14.80 11.78 -18.52
N LYS A 3 -14.13 12.44 -19.47
CA LYS A 3 -12.74 12.90 -19.27
C LYS A 3 -12.77 14.24 -18.55
N VAL A 4 -11.94 14.40 -17.54
CA VAL A 4 -11.81 15.65 -16.77
C VAL A 4 -10.36 16.11 -16.86
N SER A 5 -10.18 17.34 -17.33
CA SER A 5 -8.86 17.99 -17.31
C SER A 5 -8.49 18.41 -15.90
N GLN A 6 -7.19 18.62 -15.63
CA GLN A 6 -6.74 19.10 -14.32
C GLN A 6 -7.38 20.43 -13.93
N SER A 7 -7.51 21.39 -14.85
CA SER A 7 -8.14 22.69 -14.55
C SER A 7 -9.61 22.54 -14.18
N GLU A 8 -10.33 21.66 -14.87
CA GLU A 8 -11.73 21.38 -14.58
C GLU A 8 -11.89 20.64 -13.24
N PHE A 9 -10.99 19.71 -12.92
CA PHE A 9 -10.95 19.06 -11.61
C PHE A 9 -10.81 20.11 -10.50
N LEU A 10 -9.86 21.04 -10.64
CA LEU A 10 -9.61 22.10 -9.67
C LEU A 10 -10.78 23.06 -9.53
N GLU A 11 -11.41 23.48 -10.65
CA GLU A 11 -12.59 24.34 -10.61
C GLU A 11 -13.75 23.67 -9.86
N ARG A 12 -14.00 22.39 -10.13
CA ARG A 12 -15.04 21.61 -9.44
C ARG A 12 -14.71 21.46 -7.95
N LEU A 13 -13.45 21.18 -7.63
CA LEU A 13 -12.96 21.05 -6.26
C LEU A 13 -13.12 22.36 -5.46
N ASP A 14 -12.76 23.49 -6.06
CA ASP A 14 -12.93 24.84 -5.49
C ASP A 14 -14.42 25.19 -5.30
N GLY A 15 -15.27 24.69 -6.20
CA GLY A 15 -16.73 24.74 -6.08
C GLY A 15 -17.31 23.83 -4.97
N GLY A 16 -16.46 23.10 -4.24
CA GLY A 16 -16.86 22.19 -3.17
C GLY A 16 -17.35 20.83 -3.66
N GLN A 17 -17.10 20.46 -4.93
CA GLN A 17 -17.43 19.12 -5.41
C GLN A 17 -16.55 18.08 -4.75
N GLU A 18 -17.19 17.03 -4.23
CA GLU A 18 -16.55 15.91 -3.54
C GLU A 18 -16.60 14.60 -4.34
N ASN A 19 -17.57 14.51 -5.26
CA ASN A 19 -17.86 13.30 -6.00
C ASN A 19 -17.21 13.36 -7.39
N PHE A 20 -16.17 12.56 -7.56
CA PHE A 20 -15.39 12.38 -8.78
C PHE A 20 -15.43 10.93 -9.25
N LYS A 21 -16.61 10.30 -9.20
CA LYS A 21 -16.83 8.93 -9.69
C LYS A 21 -16.89 8.82 -11.20
N ASN A 22 -16.39 7.71 -11.73
CA ASN A 22 -16.50 7.33 -13.15
C ASN A 22 -15.95 8.39 -14.13
N PHE A 23 -14.89 9.09 -13.73
CA PHE A 23 -14.14 10.00 -14.58
C PHE A 23 -12.86 9.35 -15.11
N VAL A 24 -12.29 9.96 -16.15
CA VAL A 24 -10.95 9.65 -16.67
C VAL A 24 -10.07 10.87 -16.46
N PHE A 25 -8.93 10.66 -15.80
CA PHE A 25 -7.90 11.67 -15.58
C PHE A 25 -6.64 11.27 -16.35
N GLU A 26 -6.25 12.05 -17.37
CA GLU A 26 -5.16 11.66 -18.26
C GLU A 26 -3.77 12.05 -17.72
N ASP A 27 -3.65 13.20 -17.04
CA ASP A 27 -2.38 13.64 -16.46
C ASP A 27 -2.68 14.53 -15.25
N LEU A 28 -3.11 13.93 -14.13
CA LEU A 28 -3.46 14.70 -12.95
C LEU A 28 -2.20 15.00 -12.12
N VAL A 29 -1.67 16.22 -12.24
CA VAL A 29 -0.48 16.66 -11.52
C VAL A 29 -0.85 17.76 -10.55
N LEU A 30 -0.96 17.40 -9.27
CA LEU A 30 -1.35 18.31 -8.19
C LEU A 30 -0.20 18.46 -7.20
N LYS A 31 -0.05 19.69 -6.70
CA LYS A 31 1.07 20.04 -5.85
C LYS A 31 0.69 21.09 -4.82
N ASP A 32 1.10 20.90 -3.57
CA ASP A 32 0.93 21.86 -2.48
C ASP A 32 -0.55 22.27 -2.24
N ILE A 33 -1.51 21.36 -2.47
CA ILE A 33 -2.94 21.61 -2.24
C ILE A 33 -3.42 20.87 -0.99
N THR A 34 -4.23 21.57 -0.19
CA THR A 34 -4.98 20.97 0.94
C THR A 34 -6.44 20.78 0.56
N ILE A 35 -6.88 19.52 0.59
CA ILE A 35 -8.26 19.12 0.37
C ILE A 35 -8.90 18.81 1.72
N ARG A 36 -9.90 19.62 2.09
CA ARG A 36 -10.58 19.55 3.40
C ARG A 36 -11.87 18.73 3.40
N ASN A 37 -12.27 18.31 2.22
CA ASN A 37 -13.51 17.62 1.96
C ASN A 37 -13.24 16.13 1.70
N ASN A 38 -14.25 15.28 1.88
CA ASN A 38 -14.16 13.90 1.45
C ASN A 38 -14.06 13.84 -0.07
N ILE A 39 -13.20 13.00 -0.62
CA ILE A 39 -13.05 12.86 -2.07
C ILE A 39 -13.33 11.43 -2.49
N ASP A 40 -14.32 11.27 -3.37
CA ASP A 40 -14.74 9.97 -3.87
C ASP A 40 -14.42 9.84 -5.36
N PHE A 41 -13.35 9.12 -5.67
CA PHE A 41 -12.92 8.78 -7.02
C PHE A 41 -13.47 7.44 -7.52
N SER A 42 -14.40 6.80 -6.80
CA SER A 42 -14.76 5.40 -7.10
C SER A 42 -15.13 5.15 -8.56
N GLY A 43 -14.58 4.09 -9.15
CA GLY A 43 -14.84 3.70 -10.55
C GLY A 43 -14.16 4.60 -11.58
N SER A 44 -13.27 5.50 -11.16
CA SER A 44 -12.53 6.36 -12.09
C SER A 44 -11.26 5.69 -12.62
N LYS A 45 -10.81 6.16 -13.77
CA LYS A 45 -9.57 5.74 -14.40
C LYS A 45 -8.55 6.87 -14.37
N PHE A 46 -7.31 6.52 -14.06
CA PHE A 46 -6.18 7.42 -13.97
C PHE A 46 -5.10 6.91 -14.91
N ILE A 47 -4.70 7.73 -15.87
CA ILE A 47 -3.63 7.37 -16.81
C ILE A 47 -2.28 7.61 -16.12
N THR A 48 -2.03 8.86 -15.71
CA THR A 48 -0.91 9.25 -14.86
C THR A 48 -1.38 10.15 -13.73
N VAL A 49 -0.94 9.89 -12.49
CA VAL A 49 -1.25 10.71 -11.31
C VAL A 49 0.03 11.04 -10.55
N LYS A 50 0.20 12.33 -10.22
CA LYS A 50 1.26 12.84 -9.36
C LYS A 50 0.66 13.79 -8.32
N LEU A 51 0.75 13.44 -7.05
CA LEU A 51 0.18 14.18 -5.93
C LEU A 51 1.30 14.59 -4.95
N GLU A 52 2.06 15.62 -5.30
CA GLU A 52 3.24 16.03 -4.54
C GLU A 52 2.86 16.96 -3.37
N ARG A 53 3.22 16.60 -2.14
CA ARG A 53 2.92 17.40 -0.92
C ARG A 53 1.44 17.77 -0.79
N MET A 54 0.57 16.88 -1.25
CA MET A 54 -0.87 17.02 -1.07
C MET A 54 -1.24 16.73 0.38
N LYS A 55 -2.27 17.43 0.88
CA LYS A 55 -2.84 17.16 2.20
C LYS A 55 -4.33 16.85 2.09
N PHE A 56 -4.74 15.70 2.59
CA PHE A 56 -6.14 15.28 2.65
C PHE A 56 -6.59 15.21 4.11
N GLU A 57 -7.49 16.11 4.52
CA GLU A 57 -7.99 16.18 5.91
C GLU A 57 -9.17 15.22 6.19
N LYS A 58 -9.70 14.59 5.14
CA LYS A 58 -10.87 13.72 5.13
C LYS A 58 -10.62 12.49 4.27
N PRO A 59 -11.50 11.46 4.33
CA PRO A 59 -11.26 10.21 3.62
C PRO A 59 -11.12 10.41 2.11
N VAL A 60 -10.31 9.54 1.51
CA VAL A 60 -10.13 9.47 0.05
C VAL A 60 -10.45 8.07 -0.42
N ASN A 61 -11.37 7.96 -1.38
CA ASN A 61 -11.88 6.69 -1.84
C ASN A 61 -11.55 6.44 -3.33
N PHE A 62 -10.69 5.47 -3.58
CA PHE A 62 -10.29 4.96 -4.89
C PHE A 62 -10.92 3.59 -5.23
N THR A 63 -12.05 3.25 -4.62
CA THR A 63 -12.68 1.93 -4.81
C THR A 63 -13.01 1.65 -6.28
N ASN A 64 -12.63 0.48 -6.79
CA ASN A 64 -12.78 0.09 -8.20
C ASN A 64 -12.12 1.06 -9.20
N CYS A 65 -11.07 1.79 -8.81
CA CYS A 65 -10.31 2.61 -9.76
C CYS A 65 -9.34 1.76 -10.59
N GLU A 66 -8.98 2.27 -11.76
CA GLU A 66 -7.95 1.70 -12.64
C GLU A 66 -6.81 2.71 -12.84
N PHE A 67 -5.57 2.29 -12.64
CA PHE A 67 -4.37 3.07 -12.95
C PHE A 67 -3.69 2.49 -14.19
N GLU A 68 -3.07 3.30 -15.05
CA GLU A 68 -2.47 2.80 -16.31
C GLU A 68 -0.93 2.80 -16.30
N TYR A 69 -0.29 3.93 -15.95
CA TYR A 69 1.16 4.07 -16.08
C TYR A 69 1.89 4.46 -14.80
N GLY A 70 1.24 5.18 -13.89
CA GLY A 70 1.90 5.58 -12.65
C GLY A 70 0.97 6.25 -11.65
N PHE A 71 1.23 5.93 -10.39
CA PHE A 71 0.63 6.58 -9.23
C PHE A 71 1.74 6.96 -8.27
N ASP A 72 2.03 8.24 -8.23
CA ASP A 72 3.07 8.86 -7.43
C ASP A 72 2.41 9.86 -6.47
N ILE A 73 2.66 9.67 -5.17
CA ILE A 73 2.07 10.50 -4.11
C ILE A 73 3.15 11.05 -3.16
N ASP A 74 4.30 11.44 -3.71
CA ASP A 74 5.44 11.94 -2.95
C ASP A 74 5.08 12.99 -1.87
N SER A 75 5.56 12.74 -0.65
CA SER A 75 5.46 13.66 0.49
C SER A 75 4.02 14.07 0.87
N ALA A 76 3.02 13.29 0.44
CA ALA A 76 1.62 13.56 0.76
C ALA A 76 1.28 13.20 2.23
N GLU A 77 0.22 13.82 2.76
CA GLU A 77 -0.27 13.59 4.13
C GLU A 77 -1.78 13.32 4.11
N PHE A 78 -2.18 12.17 4.67
CA PHE A 78 -3.57 11.73 4.76
C PHE A 78 -3.96 11.60 6.23
N PHE A 79 -4.92 12.43 6.68
CA PHE A 79 -5.35 12.48 8.08
C PHE A 79 -6.46 11.50 8.44
N ASP A 80 -7.07 10.90 7.43
CA ASP A 80 -8.21 9.98 7.56
C ASP A 80 -8.02 8.85 6.54
N LYS A 81 -8.98 7.93 6.48
CA LYS A 81 -8.85 6.66 5.76
C LYS A 81 -8.62 6.82 4.26
N VAL A 82 -7.77 5.94 3.72
CA VAL A 82 -7.52 5.84 2.28
C VAL A 82 -7.91 4.45 1.79
N ILE A 83 -8.78 4.39 0.78
CA ILE A 83 -9.42 3.15 0.34
C ILE A 83 -9.07 2.85 -1.12
N PHE A 84 -8.28 1.81 -1.36
CA PHE A 84 -7.93 1.25 -2.67
C PHE A 84 -8.62 -0.11 -2.91
N ARG A 85 -9.86 -0.27 -2.43
CA ARG A 85 -10.56 -1.54 -2.50
C ARG A 85 -10.88 -1.91 -3.96
N LYS A 86 -10.54 -3.13 -4.39
CA LYS A 86 -10.75 -3.60 -5.78
C LYS A 86 -10.12 -2.70 -6.84
N THR A 87 -9.13 -1.91 -6.45
CA THR A 87 -8.39 -1.04 -7.36
C THR A 87 -7.38 -1.85 -8.15
N VAL A 88 -7.13 -1.46 -9.40
CA VAL A 88 -6.22 -2.17 -10.31
C VAL A 88 -5.03 -1.28 -10.65
N PHE A 89 -3.83 -1.78 -10.33
CA PHE A 89 -2.53 -1.28 -10.76
C PHE A 89 -1.91 -2.40 -11.63
N PRO A 90 -2.02 -2.31 -12.97
CA PRO A 90 -1.49 -3.32 -13.89
C PRO A 90 0.05 -3.31 -13.88
N ASP A 91 0.68 -4.29 -14.56
CA ASP A 91 2.14 -4.40 -14.68
C ASP A 91 2.83 -3.12 -15.16
N SER A 92 2.14 -2.32 -15.98
CA SER A 92 2.63 -1.06 -16.51
C SER A 92 2.61 0.09 -15.49
N CYS A 93 2.00 -0.10 -14.32
CA CYS A 93 1.81 0.93 -13.30
C CYS A 93 2.52 0.54 -11.99
N PHE A 94 3.65 1.16 -11.71
CA PHE A 94 4.30 1.06 -10.41
C PHE A 94 3.57 1.91 -9.37
N LEU A 95 3.33 1.33 -8.19
CA LEU A 95 2.84 2.03 -7.02
C LEU A 95 4.05 2.50 -6.21
N ASP A 96 4.42 3.77 -6.37
CA ASP A 96 5.57 4.36 -5.69
C ASP A 96 5.09 5.40 -4.67
N ILE A 97 5.29 5.10 -3.40
CA ILE A 97 4.85 5.90 -2.26
C ILE A 97 6.10 6.28 -1.48
N THR A 98 6.52 7.53 -1.61
CA THR A 98 7.75 8.07 -1.01
C THR A 98 7.43 9.20 -0.04
N GLU A 99 8.01 9.17 1.16
CA GLU A 99 7.89 10.21 2.20
C GLU A 99 6.44 10.52 2.63
N VAL A 100 5.51 9.59 2.42
CA VAL A 100 4.08 9.78 2.71
C VAL A 100 3.75 9.49 4.16
N ARG A 101 2.76 10.21 4.71
CA ARG A 101 2.22 9.93 6.04
C ARG A 101 0.73 9.63 6.00
N PHE A 102 0.37 8.46 6.51
CA PHE A 102 -1.01 8.02 6.73
C PHE A 102 -1.29 7.97 8.23
N HIS A 103 -2.15 8.87 8.71
CA HIS A 103 -2.53 8.96 10.12
C HIS A 103 -3.63 7.96 10.52
N ASP A 104 -4.39 7.45 9.55
CA ASP A 104 -5.45 6.46 9.74
C ASP A 104 -5.22 5.26 8.80
N ASP A 105 -6.17 4.32 8.76
CA ASP A 105 -6.07 3.06 8.04
C ASP A 105 -6.02 3.24 6.51
N VAL A 106 -5.22 2.39 5.87
CA VAL A 106 -5.06 2.27 4.42
C VAL A 106 -5.47 0.86 3.98
N PHE A 107 -6.41 0.76 3.05
CA PHE A 107 -7.00 -0.51 2.63
C PHE A 107 -6.78 -0.79 1.14
N PHE A 108 -5.92 -1.77 0.83
CA PHE A 108 -5.75 -2.36 -0.50
C PHE A 108 -6.56 -3.65 -0.66
N ASN A 109 -7.68 -3.77 0.05
CA ASN A 109 -8.43 -5.01 0.10
C ASN A 109 -8.97 -5.39 -1.29
N GLN A 110 -8.74 -6.63 -1.72
CA GLN A 110 -9.14 -7.13 -3.04
C GLN A 110 -8.51 -6.35 -4.21
N ALA A 111 -7.48 -5.53 -3.97
CA ALA A 111 -6.76 -4.81 -5.02
C ALA A 111 -5.92 -5.77 -5.87
N ILE A 112 -5.68 -5.40 -7.12
CA ILE A 112 -4.71 -6.05 -8.00
C ILE A 112 -3.54 -5.08 -8.13
N LEU A 113 -2.38 -5.48 -7.62
CA LEU A 113 -1.13 -4.74 -7.58
C LEU A 113 -0.11 -5.51 -8.40
N ALA A 114 -0.35 -5.64 -9.70
CA ALA A 114 0.46 -6.47 -10.61
C ALA A 114 1.79 -5.77 -10.97
N GLY A 115 1.75 -4.43 -11.04
CA GLY A 115 2.96 -3.61 -11.00
C GLY A 115 3.67 -3.69 -9.65
N GLY A 116 4.97 -3.37 -9.63
CA GLY A 116 5.76 -3.34 -8.40
C GLY A 116 5.23 -2.31 -7.39
N VAL A 117 5.35 -2.64 -6.11
CA VAL A 117 4.93 -1.80 -4.98
C VAL A 117 6.15 -1.41 -4.16
N SER A 118 6.36 -0.11 -3.97
CA SER A 118 7.42 0.44 -3.13
C SER A 118 6.85 1.48 -2.18
N PHE A 119 7.08 1.27 -0.89
CA PHE A 119 6.89 2.26 0.16
C PHE A 119 8.26 2.64 0.69
N PHE A 120 8.70 3.89 0.49
CA PHE A 120 9.99 4.39 0.93
C PHE A 120 9.79 5.58 1.88
N GLU A 121 10.45 5.55 3.04
CA GLU A 121 10.34 6.63 4.05
C GLU A 121 8.89 6.98 4.43
N THR A 122 8.00 6.00 4.36
CA THR A 122 6.55 6.17 4.55
C THR A 122 6.16 5.84 6.00
N SER A 123 5.23 6.60 6.57
CA SER A 123 4.68 6.33 7.90
C SER A 123 3.21 5.90 7.83
N PHE A 124 2.89 4.77 8.44
CA PHE A 124 1.54 4.27 8.67
C PHE A 124 1.26 4.22 10.17
N GLU A 125 0.58 5.26 10.69
CA GLU A 125 0.14 5.34 12.09
C GLU A 125 -1.16 4.55 12.33
N GLY A 126 -1.92 4.30 11.26
CA GLY A 126 -3.04 3.36 11.21
C GLY A 126 -2.63 1.96 10.76
N SER A 127 -3.62 1.19 10.32
CA SER A 127 -3.43 -0.16 9.78
C SER A 127 -3.25 -0.14 8.27
N LEU A 128 -2.31 -0.91 7.77
CA LEU A 128 -2.11 -1.18 6.34
C LEU A 128 -2.59 -2.60 6.03
N SER A 129 -3.62 -2.74 5.20
CA SER A 129 -4.25 -4.04 4.91
C SER A 129 -4.25 -4.37 3.41
N PHE A 130 -3.85 -5.59 3.09
CA PHE A 130 -3.85 -6.20 1.76
C PHE A 130 -4.78 -7.42 1.69
N LYS A 131 -5.89 -7.39 2.45
CA LYS A 131 -6.79 -8.54 2.56
C LYS A 131 -7.32 -8.95 1.19
N ASP A 132 -7.18 -10.21 0.83
CA ASP A 132 -7.60 -10.78 -0.46
C ASP A 132 -6.97 -10.07 -1.68
N ALA A 133 -5.91 -9.28 -1.52
CA ALA A 133 -5.23 -8.62 -2.64
C ALA A 133 -4.42 -9.63 -3.49
N LEU A 134 -4.15 -9.26 -4.74
CA LEU A 134 -3.17 -9.91 -5.60
C LEU A 134 -1.97 -8.98 -5.74
N ILE A 135 -0.78 -9.40 -5.31
CA ILE A 135 0.44 -8.58 -5.33
C ILE A 135 1.50 -9.12 -6.29
N SER A 136 2.25 -8.20 -6.88
CA SER A 136 3.46 -8.48 -7.64
C SER A 136 4.54 -9.08 -6.74
N PRO A 137 5.46 -9.90 -7.29
CA PRO A 137 6.64 -10.36 -6.58
C PRO A 137 7.56 -9.24 -6.07
N LEU A 138 7.47 -8.04 -6.64
CA LEU A 138 8.24 -6.86 -6.25
C LEU A 138 7.48 -6.03 -5.22
N PHE A 139 7.57 -6.40 -3.94
CA PHE A 139 6.91 -5.68 -2.85
C PHE A 139 7.95 -5.24 -1.80
N HIS A 140 8.14 -3.94 -1.68
CA HIS A 140 9.15 -3.37 -0.78
C HIS A 140 8.54 -2.33 0.15
N ILE A 141 8.82 -2.46 1.45
CA ILE A 141 8.68 -1.39 2.43
C ILE A 141 10.08 -1.10 2.95
N ARG A 142 10.53 0.16 2.83
CA ARG A 142 11.90 0.55 3.11
C ARG A 142 11.96 1.82 3.94
N ASN A 143 12.82 1.85 4.97
CA ASN A 143 13.02 3.00 5.86
C ASN A 143 11.72 3.60 6.40
N SER A 144 10.70 2.76 6.57
CA SER A 144 9.32 3.18 6.86
C SER A 144 8.91 2.80 8.27
N SER A 145 7.83 3.38 8.79
CA SER A 145 7.23 2.95 10.05
C SER A 145 5.82 2.42 9.82
N VAL A 146 5.53 1.22 10.32
CA VAL A 146 4.23 0.57 10.15
C VAL A 146 3.69 0.14 11.50
N ARG A 147 2.50 0.61 11.86
CA ARG A 147 1.88 0.18 13.11
C ARG A 147 1.29 -1.22 13.00
N HIS A 148 0.39 -1.43 12.04
CA HIS A 148 -0.18 -2.75 11.78
C HIS A 148 -0.10 -3.05 10.29
N LEU A 149 0.45 -4.21 9.93
CA LEU A 149 0.50 -4.69 8.55
C LEU A 149 -0.18 -6.05 8.47
N SER A 150 -1.14 -6.20 7.56
CA SER A 150 -1.87 -7.46 7.38
C SER A 150 -1.94 -7.86 5.92
N PHE A 151 -1.41 -9.04 5.62
CA PHE A 151 -1.59 -9.78 4.39
C PHE A 151 -2.56 -10.94 4.66
N ASP A 152 -3.85 -10.65 4.80
CA ASP A 152 -4.87 -11.68 5.09
C ASP A 152 -5.42 -12.30 3.79
N LEU A 153 -5.15 -13.58 3.55
CA LEU A 153 -5.54 -14.30 2.33
C LEU A 153 -5.03 -13.61 1.04
N THR A 154 -3.86 -12.97 1.12
CA THR A 154 -3.24 -12.32 -0.04
C THR A 154 -2.71 -13.39 -1.01
N ALA A 155 -2.91 -13.18 -2.31
CA ALA A 155 -2.29 -13.97 -3.36
C ALA A 155 -1.14 -13.18 -3.99
N TYR A 156 -0.21 -13.87 -4.63
CA TYR A 156 0.80 -13.24 -5.47
C TYR A 156 0.69 -13.81 -6.89
N GLU A 157 1.11 -13.04 -7.89
CA GLU A 157 1.17 -13.52 -9.26
C GLU A 157 2.30 -14.54 -9.41
N ASP A 158 1.94 -15.76 -9.79
CA ASP A 158 2.87 -16.87 -9.99
C ASP A 158 3.51 -16.70 -11.38
N GLY A 159 4.63 -15.97 -11.44
CA GLY A 159 5.55 -16.10 -12.56
C GLY A 159 6.22 -17.47 -12.41
N ASP A 160 6.22 -18.31 -13.46
CA ASP A 160 6.57 -19.74 -13.45
C ASP A 160 7.85 -20.15 -12.67
N ASP A 161 8.72 -19.21 -12.27
CA ASP A 161 9.87 -19.45 -11.38
C ASP A 161 10.32 -18.26 -10.51
N SER A 162 9.50 -17.21 -10.31
CA SER A 162 9.91 -16.07 -9.48
C SER A 162 9.62 -16.31 -8.00
N ASP A 163 10.66 -16.28 -7.17
CA ASP A 163 10.49 -16.16 -5.71
C ASP A 163 9.72 -14.87 -5.39
N LEU A 164 8.69 -14.96 -4.54
CA LEU A 164 8.03 -13.79 -3.98
C LEU A 164 9.04 -13.04 -3.09
N GLU A 165 9.41 -11.82 -3.47
CA GLU A 165 10.31 -10.98 -2.68
C GLU A 165 9.51 -9.89 -1.98
N ILE A 166 9.04 -10.21 -0.77
CA ILE A 166 8.54 -9.20 0.16
C ILE A 166 9.70 -8.78 1.04
N SER A 167 10.13 -7.51 0.96
CA SER A 167 11.23 -6.94 1.76
C SER A 167 10.75 -5.82 2.67
N PHE A 168 11.31 -5.77 3.88
CA PHE A 168 11.00 -4.80 4.95
C PHE A 168 12.26 -4.05 5.45
N GLU A 169 13.19 -3.72 4.56
CA GLU A 169 14.49 -3.14 4.90
C GLU A 169 14.37 -1.82 5.71
N GLY A 170 15.03 -1.73 6.86
CA GLY A 170 14.96 -0.53 7.71
C GLY A 170 13.54 -0.16 8.18
N THR A 171 12.57 -1.08 8.08
CA THR A 171 11.18 -0.81 8.45
C THR A 171 10.95 -1.08 9.93
N LYS A 172 10.46 -0.07 10.65
CA LYS A 172 10.09 -0.15 12.06
C LYS A 172 8.63 -0.59 12.21
N PHE A 173 8.39 -1.67 12.95
CA PHE A 173 7.03 -2.11 13.29
C PHE A 173 6.68 -1.75 14.74
N GLU A 174 5.57 -1.03 14.95
CA GLU A 174 5.13 -0.63 16.30
C GLU A 174 4.03 -1.54 16.88
N GLY A 175 3.34 -2.30 16.04
CA GLY A 175 2.28 -3.24 16.41
C GLY A 175 2.50 -4.62 15.80
N PHE A 176 1.56 -5.08 14.98
CA PHE A 176 1.51 -6.45 14.47
C PHE A 176 1.84 -6.54 12.98
N LEU A 177 2.53 -7.62 12.60
CA LEU A 177 2.69 -8.08 11.23
C LEU A 177 1.97 -9.42 11.10
N GLU A 178 0.87 -9.45 10.37
CA GLU A 178 0.06 -10.63 10.09
C GLU A 178 0.26 -11.05 8.63
N MET A 179 0.56 -12.34 8.41
CA MET A 179 0.76 -12.88 7.07
C MET A 179 0.02 -14.21 6.90
N SER A 180 -0.85 -14.27 5.90
CA SER A 180 -1.64 -15.42 5.48
C SER A 180 -1.79 -15.35 3.95
N PHE A 181 -1.14 -16.24 3.22
CA PHE A 181 -1.18 -16.25 1.76
C PHE A 181 -2.06 -17.38 1.23
N LYS A 182 -2.82 -17.12 0.16
CA LYS A 182 -3.64 -18.14 -0.53
C LYS A 182 -2.78 -19.21 -1.20
N ASN A 183 -1.65 -18.79 -1.76
CA ASN A 183 -0.66 -19.64 -2.38
C ASN A 183 0.58 -19.70 -1.47
N ASN A 184 1.37 -20.77 -1.55
CA ASN A 184 2.59 -20.92 -0.75
C ASN A 184 3.78 -20.25 -1.45
N PRO A 185 4.22 -19.04 -1.04
CA PRO A 185 5.42 -18.47 -1.61
C PRO A 185 6.62 -19.39 -1.36
N ARG A 186 7.46 -19.56 -2.39
CA ARG A 186 8.69 -20.38 -2.28
C ARG A 186 9.66 -19.81 -1.26
N LYS A 187 9.67 -18.48 -1.12
CA LYS A 187 10.58 -17.72 -0.26
C LYS A 187 9.87 -16.45 0.22
N ILE A 188 10.13 -16.04 1.46
CA ILE A 188 9.78 -14.71 1.96
C ILE A 188 11.07 -14.17 2.59
N VAL A 189 11.57 -13.03 2.08
CA VAL A 189 12.85 -12.43 2.52
C VAL A 189 12.59 -11.25 3.43
N CYS A 190 12.41 -11.53 4.71
CA CYS A 190 12.22 -10.48 5.70
C CYS A 190 13.56 -10.01 6.24
N SER A 191 14.09 -8.89 5.73
CA SER A 191 15.08 -8.10 6.50
C SER A 191 14.29 -7.20 7.43
N ILE A 192 14.38 -7.41 8.74
CA ILE A 192 13.61 -6.61 9.69
C ILE A 192 14.52 -6.10 10.79
N GLU A 193 14.46 -4.81 11.04
CA GLU A 193 15.10 -4.17 12.18
C GLU A 193 14.00 -3.80 13.20
N ASN A 194 14.19 -4.16 14.47
CA ASN A 194 13.28 -3.76 15.56
C ASN A 194 11.78 -4.18 15.48
N ALA A 195 11.40 -5.24 14.77
CA ALA A 195 9.99 -5.69 14.79
C ALA A 195 9.65 -6.67 15.91
N ARG A 196 8.40 -6.56 16.37
CA ARG A 196 7.70 -7.65 17.08
C ARG A 196 6.83 -8.39 16.09
N ILE A 197 7.34 -9.51 15.58
CA ILE A 197 6.56 -10.39 14.70
C ILE A 197 5.62 -11.21 15.59
N ILE A 198 4.32 -11.05 15.40
CA ILE A 198 3.31 -11.83 16.11
C ILE A 198 2.45 -12.46 15.03
N HIS A 199 2.64 -13.77 14.85
CA HIS A 199 1.77 -14.65 14.07
C HIS A 199 2.03 -14.69 12.55
N CYS A 200 2.83 -15.67 12.13
CA CYS A 200 2.82 -16.17 10.75
C CYS A 200 1.95 -17.44 10.75
N ALA A 201 0.68 -17.33 10.32
CA ALA A 201 -0.22 -18.47 10.21
C ALA A 201 -0.06 -19.10 8.82
N ALA A 202 1.15 -19.55 8.47
CA ALA A 202 1.37 -20.35 7.26
C ALA A 202 2.22 -21.58 7.63
N PRO A 203 1.75 -22.80 7.32
CA PRO A 203 2.56 -23.99 7.54
C PRO A 203 3.70 -24.03 6.51
N THR A 204 4.91 -24.38 6.98
CA THR A 204 6.07 -24.87 6.20
C THR A 204 6.93 -23.91 5.36
N ILE A 205 6.69 -22.59 5.34
CA ILE A 205 7.54 -21.68 4.55
C ILE A 205 8.80 -21.29 5.34
N PRO A 206 10.02 -21.42 4.76
CA PRO A 206 11.23 -20.89 5.38
C PRO A 206 11.17 -19.36 5.41
N LEU A 207 10.82 -18.82 6.58
CA LEU A 207 10.98 -17.41 6.87
C LEU A 207 12.48 -17.15 7.11
N VAL A 208 13.14 -16.49 6.16
CA VAL A 208 14.51 -16.00 6.37
C VAL A 208 14.38 -14.63 7.02
N VAL A 209 14.64 -14.57 8.33
CA VAL A 209 14.76 -13.30 9.06
C VAL A 209 16.23 -12.93 9.14
N ASN A 210 16.62 -11.89 8.40
CA ASN A 210 17.94 -11.29 8.55
C ASN A 210 17.83 -10.17 9.59
N TYR A 211 18.47 -10.37 10.74
CA TYR A 211 18.64 -9.30 11.72
C TYR A 211 19.85 -8.46 11.34
N GLY A 212 19.72 -7.13 11.40
CA GLY A 212 20.86 -6.22 11.27
C GLY A 212 21.94 -6.56 12.30
N ALA A 213 23.21 -6.30 11.96
CA ALA A 213 24.38 -6.73 12.72
C ALA A 213 24.44 -6.23 14.19
N GLU A 214 23.58 -5.29 14.58
CA GLU A 214 23.50 -4.74 15.95
C GLU A 214 22.39 -5.34 16.83
N ASP A 215 21.47 -6.15 16.28
CA ASP A 215 20.30 -6.69 16.99
C ASP A 215 20.51 -8.11 17.56
N GLU A 216 21.77 -8.50 17.81
CA GLU A 216 22.09 -9.78 18.46
C GLU A 216 21.43 -9.88 19.85
N LYS A 217 20.36 -10.70 19.94
CA LYS A 217 19.70 -11.26 21.15
C LYS A 217 18.31 -10.72 21.52
N ARG A 218 17.37 -10.68 20.58
CA ARG A 218 15.95 -10.87 20.94
C ARG A 218 15.43 -12.19 20.37
N SER A 219 15.42 -13.20 21.23
CA SER A 219 14.81 -14.51 20.99
C SER A 219 13.30 -14.36 20.73
N ILE A 220 12.86 -14.50 19.47
CA ILE A 220 11.45 -14.59 19.09
C ILE A 220 11.00 -16.06 19.18
N TYR A 221 11.03 -16.65 20.38
CA TYR A 221 10.63 -18.06 20.56
C TYR A 221 9.42 -18.30 21.49
N ASP A 222 8.76 -17.28 22.04
CA ASP A 222 7.76 -17.52 23.09
C ASP A 222 6.27 -17.46 22.68
N SER A 223 5.93 -17.40 21.38
CA SER A 223 4.49 -17.45 21.00
C SER A 223 4.20 -17.96 19.59
N MET A 224 4.93 -18.98 19.12
CA MET A 224 4.45 -19.80 17.99
C MET A 224 3.40 -20.80 18.49
N PHE A 225 2.14 -20.37 18.58
CA PHE A 225 1.02 -21.30 18.75
C PHE A 225 0.65 -21.90 17.39
N PHE A 226 1.10 -23.12 17.12
CA PHE A 226 0.52 -23.93 16.06
C PHE A 226 -0.86 -24.39 16.55
N THR A 227 -1.92 -23.84 15.97
CA THR A 227 -3.24 -24.50 16.01
C THR A 227 -3.30 -25.40 14.78
N PHE A 228 -3.30 -26.71 15.02
CA PHE A 228 -3.45 -27.76 13.99
C PHE A 228 -4.90 -27.91 13.57
#